data_AF-A0A0L6TBM3-F1
#
_entry.id   AF-A0A0L6TBM3-F1
#
_cell.length_a   1.000
_cell.length_b   1.000
_cell.length_c   1.000
_cell.angle_alpha   90.00
_cell.angle_beta   90.00
_cell.angle_gamma   90.00
#
_symmetry.space_group_name_H-M   'P 1'
#
loop_
_entity.id
_entity.type
_entity.pdbx_description
1 polymer ?
#
loop_
_entity_poly.entity_id
_entity_poly.type
_entity_poly.pdbx_seq_one_letter_code
_entity_poly.pdbx_strand_id
1 'polypeptide(L)' 'MNLAWQSWSDFFAMGGYGLYVWGSFAVTALVMLGEVWALRASRRALARDDRNDLSLEGTPDET' A
#
# COMPACT_ATOMS: atom_id res chain seq x y z
N MET A 1 9.38 -34.43 -28.11
CA MET A 1 8.85 -33.07 -27.96
C MET A 1 9.29 -32.55 -26.60
N ASN A 2 10.42 -31.84 -26.54
CA ASN A 2 10.89 -31.27 -25.27
C ASN A 2 10.03 -30.03 -24.99
N LEU A 3 9.39 -29.98 -23.81
CA LEU A 3 8.75 -28.78 -23.31
C LEU A 3 9.84 -27.75 -23.02
N ALA A 4 10.24 -26.99 -24.04
CA ALA A 4 10.97 -25.74 -23.88
C ALA A 4 10.00 -24.69 -23.34
N TRP A 5 9.41 -24.95 -22.17
CA TRP A 5 8.89 -23.87 -21.36
C TRP A 5 10.14 -23.13 -20.88
N GLN A 6 10.54 -22.12 -21.64
CA GLN A 6 11.50 -21.09 -21.23
C GLN A 6 10.92 -20.38 -20.02
N SER A 7 11.04 -21.09 -18.91
CA SER A 7 11.38 -20.67 -17.58
C SER A 7 11.20 -19.18 -17.32
N TRP A 8 10.47 -18.86 -16.26
CA TRP A 8 10.61 -17.58 -15.56
C TRP A 8 12.08 -17.17 -15.39
N SER A 9 13.02 -18.13 -15.31
CA SER A 9 14.45 -17.86 -15.30
C SER A 9 14.97 -17.14 -16.55
N ASP A 10 14.46 -17.42 -17.75
CA ASP A 10 14.88 -16.72 -18.99
C ASP A 10 14.35 -15.28 -19.03
N PHE A 11 13.18 -15.03 -18.44
CA PHE A 11 12.63 -13.68 -18.27
C PHE A 11 13.45 -12.80 -17.31
N PHE A 12 13.98 -13.40 -16.23
CA PHE A 12 14.94 -12.73 -15.34
C PHE A 12 16.35 -12.67 -15.93
N ALA A 13 16.72 -13.66 -16.76
CA ALA A 13 18.05 -13.76 -17.37
C ALA A 13 18.20 -13.03 -18.72
N MET A 14 17.14 -12.44 -19.29
CA MET A 14 17.20 -11.48 -20.41
C MET A 14 17.80 -10.12 -19.97
N GLY A 15 19.02 -10.17 -19.41
CA GLY A 15 20.12 -9.23 -19.62
C GLY A 15 19.95 -7.73 -19.34
N GLY A 16 18.80 -7.25 -18.87
CA GLY A 16 18.61 -5.83 -18.52
C GLY A 16 17.23 -5.23 -18.83
N TYR A 17 16.39 -5.85 -19.68
CA TYR A 17 15.07 -5.30 -20.03
C TYR A 17 13.97 -5.66 -19.03
N GLY A 18 14.07 -6.82 -18.39
CA GLY A 18 13.11 -7.24 -17.35
C GLY A 18 13.06 -6.27 -16.18
N LEU A 19 14.19 -5.65 -15.82
CA LEU A 19 14.28 -4.64 -14.76
C LEU A 19 13.44 -3.39 -15.04
N TYR A 20 13.31 -2.94 -16.30
CA TYR A 20 12.49 -1.79 -16.66
C TYR A 20 10.99 -2.10 -16.56
N VAL A 21 10.59 -3.27 -17.04
CA VAL A 21 9.19 -3.72 -16.98
C VAL A 21 8.78 -3.91 -15.53
N TRP A 22 9.52 -4.73 -14.79
CA TRP A 22 9.25 -4.96 -13.37
C TRP A 22 9.41 -3.71 -12.53
N GLY A 23 10.37 -2.83 -12.84
CA GLY A 23 10.53 -1.55 -12.17
C GLY A 23 9.30 -0.64 -12.34
N SER A 24 8.77 -0.53 -13.56
CA SER A 24 7.59 0.31 -13.83
C SER A 24 6.33 -0.27 -13.16
N PHE A 25 6.15 -1.60 -13.20
CA PHE A 25 5.08 -2.29 -12.48
C PHE A 25 5.23 -2.15 -10.96
N ALA A 26 6.45 -2.26 -10.42
CA ALA A 26 6.73 -2.11 -9.00
C ALA A 26 6.45 -0.67 -8.52
N VAL A 27 6.87 0.34 -9.28
CA VAL A 27 6.55 1.75 -8.97
C VAL A 27 5.05 1.98 -8.99
N THR A 28 4.34 1.46 -10.01
CA THR A 28 2.89 1.58 -10.10
C THR A 28 2.19 0.89 -8.93
N ALA A 29 2.61 -0.34 -8.58
CA ALA A 29 2.11 -1.06 -7.42
C ALA A 29 2.41 -0.32 -6.11
N LEU A 30 3.60 0.28 -5.97
CA LEU A 30 3.98 1.03 -4.78
C LEU A 30 3.13 2.29 -4.60
N VAL A 31 2.82 3.02 -5.68
CA VAL A 31 1.88 4.16 -5.65
C VAL A 31 0.49 3.70 -5.26
N MET A 32 -0.04 2.65 -5.89
CA MET A 32 -1.35 2.09 -5.54
C MET A 32 -1.42 1.63 -4.08
N LEU A 33 -0.40 0.92 -3.59
CA LEU A 33 -0.32 0.52 -2.19
C LEU A 33 -0.26 1.73 -1.27
N GLY A 34 0.54 2.73 -1.60
CA GLY A 34 0.66 3.97 -0.83
C GLY A 34 -0.68 4.69 -0.68
N GLU A 35 -1.44 4.80 -1.76
CA GLU A 35 -2.77 5.41 -1.75
C GLU A 35 -3.75 4.62 -0.89
N VAL A 36 -3.79 3.28 -1.05
CA VAL A 36 -4.63 2.39 -0.23
C VAL A 36 -4.24 2.50 1.25
N TRP A 37 -2.95 2.60 1.55
CA TRP A 37 -2.46 2.73 2.91
C TRP A 37 -2.83 4.08 3.53
N ALA A 38 -2.69 5.18 2.76
CA ALA A 38 -3.09 6.52 3.18
C ALA A 38 -4.60 6.60 3.45
N LEU A 39 -5.43 6.02 2.55
CA LEU A 39 -6.87 5.91 2.76
C LEU A 39 -7.22 5.08 4.00
N ARG A 40 -6.50 3.97 4.22
CA ARG A 40 -6.71 3.11 5.41
C ARG A 40 -6.25 3.80 6.70
N ALA A 41 -5.18 4.61 6.64
CA ALA A 41 -4.70 5.41 7.76
C ALA A 41 -5.68 6.53 8.10
N SER A 42 -6.22 7.22 7.09
CA SER A 42 -7.26 8.25 7.27
C SER A 42 -8.52 7.68 7.92
N ARG A 43 -8.98 6.49 7.51
CA ARG A 43 -10.10 5.80 8.17
C ARG A 43 -9.82 5.48 9.65
N ARG A 44 -8.57 5.22 10.02
CA ARG A 44 -8.17 5.02 11.43
C ARG A 44 -8.05 6.33 12.20
N ALA A 45 -7.79 7.45 11.53
CA ALA A 45 -7.76 8.77 12.15
C ALA A 45 -9.17 9.21 12.56
N LEU A 46 -10.18 9.00 11.70
CA LEU A 46 -11.58 9.31 12.02
C LEU A 46 -12.10 8.49 13.22
N ALA A 47 -11.74 7.21 13.32
CA ALA A 47 -12.11 6.39 14.49
C ALA A 47 -11.37 6.77 15.79
N ARG A 48 -10.31 7.59 15.71
CA ARG A 48 -9.59 8.12 16.87
C ARG A 48 -10.16 9.44 17.37
N ASP A 49 -10.74 10.24 16.47
CA ASP A 49 -11.33 11.54 16.80
C ASP A 49 -12.57 11.40 17.70
N ASP A 50 -13.47 10.45 17.38
CA ASP A 50 -14.66 10.17 18.20
C ASP A 50 -14.33 9.84 19.66
N ARG A 51 -13.19 9.19 19.92
CA ARG A 51 -12.75 8.83 21.28
C ARG A 51 -12.17 10.03 22.04
N ASN A 52 -11.55 10.96 21.33
CA ASN A 52 -10.95 12.14 21.93
C ASN A 52 -12.01 13.20 22.27
N ASP A 53 -13.01 13.38 21.41
CA ASP A 53 -14.12 14.31 21.65
C ASP A 53 -14.99 13.88 22.84
N LEU A 54 -15.26 12.58 22.98
CA LEU A 54 -15.93 12.02 24.16
C LEU A 54 -15.11 12.14 25.47
N SER A 55 -13.79 12.35 25.36
CA SER A 55 -12.91 12.56 26.52
C SER A 55 -12.90 14.04 26.97
N LEU A 56 -13.33 14.98 26.11
CA LEU A 56 -13.44 16.41 26.43
C LEU A 56 -14.84 16.81 26.91
N GLU A 57 -15.88 16.08 26.52
CA GLU A 57 -17.27 16.28 27.00
C GLU A 57 -17.49 15.79 28.45
N GLY A 58 -16.46 15.22 29.09
CA GLY A 58 -16.49 14.73 30.48
C GLY A 58 -16.09 15.75 31.54
N THR A 59 -16.02 17.05 31.23
CA THR A 59 -15.89 18.10 32.24
C THR A 59 -17.26 18.74 32.44
N PRO A 60 -18.02 18.36 33.49
CA PRO A 60 -19.19 19.13 33.90
C PRO A 60 -18.72 20.55 34.18
N ASP A 61 -19.26 21.51 33.43
CA ASP A 61 -19.10 22.93 33.70
C ASP A 61 -19.63 23.18 35.13
N GLU A 62 -18.70 23.41 36.05
CA GLU A 62 -18.99 23.82 37.41
C GLU A 62 -19.54 25.26 37.37
N THR A 63 -20.86 25.43 37.32
CA THR A 63 -21.60 26.52 37.99
C THR A 63 -23.06 26.14 38.25
#